data_AF-A0A1Y1LG49-F1
#
_entry.id   AF-A0A1Y1LG49-F1
#
_cell.length_a   1.000
_cell.length_b   1.000
_cell.length_c   1.000
_cell.angle_alpha   90.00
_cell.angle_beta   90.00
_cell.angle_gamma   90.00
#
_symmetry.space_group_name_H-M   'P 1'
#
loop_
_entity.id
_entity.type
_entity.pdbx_description
1 polymer ?
#
loop_
_entity_poly.entity_id
_entity_poly.type
_entity_poly.pdbx_seq_one_letter_code
_entity_poly.pdbx_strand_id
1 'polypeptide(L)'
;MVQSVIFCIFILSALEVSANNTTNLCNSFSTCGECIRSPYCAWCSEEGADNAPRCFKPNLHLPYIAELCSEDQVYFPAGTISWDDSSTGQLSPQIINLQLRVNEPLYFVIHFDKAANDTDISIVLNDNSSPYLSVEYISKCLGSYVETNVYCTNSIVLEASRHLHFNVKVELTKCPNGYKERYQKFQIFSENSTKSVDVNVETFCTCPCENPGFLVTVVNKGRHSSQMVYASL
;
A
#
# COMPACT_ATOMS: atom_id res chain seq x y z
N MET A 1 -54.92 -22.75 26.64
CA MET A 1 -53.98 -22.24 25.62
C MET A 1 -53.16 -21.09 26.20
N VAL A 2 -52.30 -21.37 27.20
CA VAL A 2 -51.34 -20.37 27.74
C VAL A 2 -50.11 -21.14 28.25
N GLN A 3 -49.51 -21.97 27.41
CA GLN A 3 -48.31 -22.75 27.79
C GLN A 3 -47.35 -23.00 26.62
N SER A 4 -47.36 -22.13 25.61
CA SER A 4 -46.45 -22.25 24.45
C SER A 4 -45.69 -20.96 24.12
N VAL A 5 -45.89 -19.86 24.88
CA VAL A 5 -45.24 -18.57 24.59
C VAL A 5 -44.01 -18.31 25.47
N ILE A 6 -43.86 -19.04 26.58
CA ILE A 6 -42.78 -18.80 27.56
C ILE A 6 -41.43 -19.41 27.14
N PHE A 7 -41.41 -20.30 26.15
CA PHE A 7 -40.19 -20.98 25.73
C PHE A 7 -39.33 -20.24 24.68
N CYS A 8 -39.78 -19.06 24.21
CA CYS A 8 -39.01 -18.22 23.27
C CYS A 8 -38.25 -17.05 23.95
N ILE A 9 -38.31 -16.92 25.28
CA ILE A 9 -37.71 -15.76 26.00
C ILE A 9 -36.35 -16.10 26.65
N PHE A 10 -35.86 -17.35 26.53
CA PHE A 10 -34.62 -17.80 27.18
C PHE A 10 -33.44 -18.11 26.24
N ILE A 11 -33.27 -17.36 25.14
CA ILE A 11 -31.97 -17.23 24.48
C ILE A 11 -31.66 -15.74 24.24
N LEU A 12 -31.59 -14.97 25.33
CA LEU A 12 -30.67 -13.85 25.44
C LEU A 12 -29.35 -14.41 26.00
N SER A 13 -28.60 -15.16 25.19
CA SER A 13 -27.17 -15.32 25.47
C SER A 13 -26.53 -13.99 25.14
N ALA A 14 -26.02 -13.32 26.17
CA ALA A 14 -25.19 -12.15 26.03
C ALA A 14 -24.12 -12.42 24.96
N LEU A 15 -24.15 -11.65 23.87
CA LEU A 15 -22.93 -11.34 23.14
C LEU A 15 -22.10 -10.49 24.10
N GLU A 16 -21.26 -11.14 24.90
CA GLU A 16 -20.09 -10.45 25.43
C GLU A 16 -19.14 -10.25 24.26
N VAL A 17 -19.41 -9.21 23.45
CA VAL A 17 -18.33 -8.57 22.70
C VAL A 17 -17.43 -7.96 23.76
N SER A 18 -16.41 -8.72 24.16
CA SER A 18 -15.33 -8.15 24.94
C SER A 18 -14.61 -7.12 24.07
N ALA A 19 -14.99 -5.85 24.24
CA ALA A 19 -14.14 -4.73 23.87
C ALA A 19 -12.97 -4.71 24.86
N ASN A 20 -12.11 -5.72 24.80
CA ASN A 20 -11.02 -5.86 25.76
C ASN A 20 -9.77 -5.18 25.18
N ASN A 21 -9.56 -3.94 25.62
CA ASN A 21 -8.29 -3.24 25.71
C ASN A 21 -7.34 -3.45 24.52
N THR A 22 -7.52 -2.67 23.45
CA THR A 22 -6.56 -2.56 22.34
C THR A 22 -5.24 -2.00 22.85
N THR A 23 -4.39 -2.85 23.43
CA THR A 23 -2.97 -2.54 23.50
C THR A 23 -2.53 -2.23 22.07
N ASN A 24 -2.00 -1.03 21.86
CA ASN A 24 -1.58 -0.60 20.54
C ASN A 24 -0.46 -1.54 20.07
N LEU A 25 -0.72 -2.35 19.04
CA LEU A 25 0.26 -3.28 18.46
C LEU A 25 1.59 -2.58 18.09
N CYS A 26 1.58 -1.28 17.80
CA CYS A 26 2.81 -0.53 17.56
C CYS A 26 3.72 -0.50 18.80
N ASN A 27 3.15 -0.34 20.00
CA ASN A 27 3.93 -0.16 21.24
C ASN A 27 4.69 -1.42 21.66
N SER A 28 4.40 -2.59 21.06
CA SER A 28 5.13 -3.84 21.34
C SER A 28 6.45 -3.97 20.59
N PHE A 29 6.76 -3.10 19.62
CA PHE A 29 7.99 -3.19 18.85
C PHE A 29 9.11 -2.35 19.49
N SER A 30 10.25 -2.98 19.75
CA SER A 30 11.42 -2.35 20.39
C SER A 30 12.45 -1.84 19.39
N THR A 31 12.30 -2.16 18.11
CA THR A 31 13.17 -1.72 17.01
C THR A 31 12.38 -0.95 15.95
N CYS A 32 13.03 0.02 15.30
CA CYS A 32 12.43 0.77 14.21
C CYS A 32 12.09 -0.14 13.05
N GLY A 33 12.97 -1.08 12.70
CA GLY A 33 12.74 -2.04 11.61
C GLY A 33 11.47 -2.88 11.80
N GLU A 34 11.19 -3.34 13.02
CA GLU A 34 9.94 -4.04 13.33
C GLU A 34 8.74 -3.11 13.27
N CYS A 35 8.87 -1.90 13.83
CA CYS A 35 7.84 -0.88 13.84
C CYS A 35 7.38 -0.50 12.42
N ILE A 36 8.33 -0.21 11.52
CA ILE A 36 8.01 0.29 10.16
C ILE A 36 7.44 -0.81 9.25
N ARG A 37 7.69 -2.09 9.58
CA ARG A 37 7.09 -3.23 8.86
C ARG A 37 5.67 -3.52 9.34
N SER A 38 5.24 -2.94 10.45
CA SER A 38 3.84 -2.94 10.86
C SER A 38 3.11 -1.78 10.19
N PRO A 39 2.00 -2.01 9.47
CA PRO A 39 1.29 -0.96 8.78
C PRO A 39 0.75 0.11 9.75
N TYR A 40 0.77 1.37 9.31
CA TYR A 40 0.30 2.54 10.06
C TYR A 40 1.02 2.85 11.39
N CYS A 41 2.15 2.20 11.71
CA CYS A 41 2.96 2.58 12.87
C CYS A 41 3.96 3.69 12.51
N ALA A 42 4.29 4.56 13.45
CA ALA A 42 5.36 5.55 13.31
C ALA A 42 6.44 5.28 14.36
N TRP A 43 7.68 5.65 14.05
CA TRP A 43 8.83 5.47 14.94
C TRP A 43 9.43 6.81 15.35
N CYS A 44 9.69 7.01 16.64
CA CYS A 44 10.44 8.13 17.17
C CYS A 44 11.94 7.78 17.26
N SER A 45 12.80 8.56 16.60
CA SER A 45 14.26 8.38 16.63
C SER A 45 14.93 8.87 17.90
N GLU A 46 14.21 9.50 18.82
CA GLU A 46 14.68 9.83 20.16
C GLU A 46 14.13 8.85 21.19
N GLU A 47 14.74 8.81 22.37
CA GLU A 47 14.11 8.18 23.52
C GLU A 47 12.96 9.09 23.94
N GLY A 48 11.73 8.60 23.90
CA GLY A 48 10.56 9.43 24.20
C GLY A 48 10.60 9.95 25.64
N ALA A 49 9.98 11.10 25.89
CA ALA A 49 9.84 11.64 27.24
C ALA A 49 9.17 10.61 28.17
N ASP A 50 9.60 10.55 29.43
CA ASP A 50 8.99 9.71 30.48
C ASP A 50 8.82 8.22 30.11
N ASN A 51 9.82 7.62 29.43
CA ASN A 51 9.82 6.20 29.05
C ASN A 51 8.71 5.86 28.04
N ALA A 52 8.31 6.84 27.22
CA ALA A 52 7.34 6.64 26.15
C ALA A 52 7.82 5.63 25.09
N PRO A 53 6.92 4.81 24.53
CA PRO A 53 7.27 3.86 23.48
C PRO A 53 7.67 4.59 22.21
N ARG A 54 8.81 4.20 21.63
CA ARG A 54 9.31 4.79 20.38
C ARG A 54 8.44 4.44 19.18
N CYS A 55 7.80 3.27 19.17
CA CYS A 55 6.84 2.90 18.16
C CYS A 55 5.41 3.22 18.62
N PHE A 56 4.65 3.96 17.80
CA PHE A 56 3.31 4.44 18.15
C PHE A 56 2.38 4.49 16.93
N LYS A 57 1.08 4.75 17.14
CA LYS A 57 0.13 5.04 16.05
C LYS A 57 -0.03 6.55 15.90
N PRO A 58 0.19 7.14 14.72
CA PRO A 58 0.10 8.59 14.50
C PRO A 58 -1.34 9.13 14.50
N ASN A 59 -2.36 8.26 14.56
CA ASN A 59 -3.76 8.68 14.63
C ASN A 59 -4.30 8.82 16.07
N LEU A 60 -3.44 8.74 17.10
CA LEU A 60 -3.80 9.22 18.44
C LEU A 60 -3.89 10.75 18.41
N HIS A 61 -4.87 11.34 19.11
CA HIS A 61 -5.11 12.79 19.14
C HIS A 61 -3.82 13.63 19.10
N LEU A 62 -3.73 14.53 18.10
CA LEU A 62 -2.57 15.40 17.80
C LEU A 62 -1.86 16.06 19.00
N PRO A 63 -2.54 16.53 20.08
CA PRO A 63 -1.82 17.05 21.25
C PRO A 63 -0.91 16.02 21.96
N TYR A 64 -1.17 14.71 21.78
CA TYR A 64 -0.40 13.63 22.41
C TYR A 64 0.91 13.30 21.66
N ILE A 65 1.00 13.58 20.35
CA ILE A 65 2.19 13.23 19.55
C ILE A 65 3.35 14.18 19.83
N ALA A 66 3.07 15.48 19.98
CA ALA A 66 4.09 16.48 20.31
C ALA A 66 4.69 16.28 21.72
N GLU A 67 3.97 15.62 22.64
CA GLU A 67 4.48 15.24 23.95
C GLU A 67 5.32 13.94 23.90
N LEU A 68 5.12 13.10 22.87
CA LEU A 68 5.82 11.84 22.68
C LEU A 68 7.14 12.00 21.92
N CYS A 69 7.17 12.84 20.88
CA CYS A 69 8.29 12.97 19.96
C CYS A 69 8.25 14.31 19.20
N SER A 70 9.42 14.90 18.96
CA SER A 70 9.52 16.04 18.05
C SER A 70 9.22 15.62 16.61
N GLU A 71 8.51 16.44 15.84
CA GLU A 71 8.03 16.07 14.49
C GLU A 71 9.17 15.68 13.54
N ASP A 72 10.35 16.30 13.66
CA ASP A 72 11.56 16.00 12.88
C ASP A 72 12.21 14.65 13.24
N GLN A 73 11.83 14.09 14.38
CA GLN A 73 12.28 12.79 14.88
C GLN A 73 11.27 11.67 14.61
N VAL A 74 10.13 11.99 13.98
CA VAL A 74 9.11 11.01 13.61
C VAL A 74 9.40 10.44 12.22
N TYR A 75 9.75 9.16 12.18
CA TYR A 75 9.84 8.39 10.94
C TYR A 75 8.52 7.64 10.69
N PHE A 76 7.77 8.12 9.70
CA PHE A 76 6.53 7.50 9.22
C PHE A 76 6.57 7.39 7.69
N PRO A 77 7.19 6.34 7.14
CA PRO A 77 7.22 6.16 5.69
C PRO A 77 5.80 5.83 5.20
N ALA A 78 5.17 6.78 4.53
CA ALA A 78 3.88 6.59 3.89
C ALA A 78 4.08 6.13 2.44
N GLY A 79 3.20 5.26 1.95
CA GLY A 79 3.26 4.86 0.55
C GLY A 79 2.99 6.04 -0.39
N THR A 80 3.71 6.11 -1.51
CA THR A 80 3.53 7.17 -2.51
C THR A 80 3.38 6.58 -3.91
N ILE A 81 2.65 7.29 -4.77
CA ILE A 81 2.43 6.95 -6.18
C ILE A 81 2.73 8.20 -6.99
N SER A 82 3.50 8.02 -8.07
CA SER A 82 3.64 9.01 -9.13
C SER A 82 3.66 8.29 -10.47
N TRP A 83 3.29 8.99 -11.54
CA TRP A 83 3.27 8.43 -12.88
C TRP A 83 3.73 9.47 -13.90
N ASP A 84 4.16 9.00 -15.06
CA ASP A 84 4.39 9.84 -16.23
C ASP A 84 3.09 9.88 -17.05
N ASP A 85 2.60 11.08 -17.34
CA ASP A 85 1.37 11.30 -18.12
C ASP A 85 1.53 10.95 -19.61
N SER A 86 2.70 10.42 -20.02
CA SER A 86 2.87 9.85 -21.35
C SER A 86 1.76 8.83 -21.66
N SER A 87 1.10 9.06 -22.81
CA SER A 87 0.06 8.21 -23.37
C SER A 87 0.47 7.75 -24.76
N THR A 88 1.37 6.76 -24.84
CA THR A 88 1.76 6.14 -26.11
C THR A 88 1.27 4.70 -26.17
N GLY A 89 0.25 4.45 -26.99
CA GLY A 89 -0.28 3.12 -27.25
C GLY A 89 -1.59 2.86 -26.50
N GLN A 90 -1.97 1.58 -26.41
CA GLN A 90 -3.25 1.16 -25.87
C GLN A 90 -3.29 1.10 -24.35
N LEU A 91 -2.13 1.05 -23.67
CA LEU A 91 -2.03 1.01 -22.21
C LEU A 91 -1.36 2.29 -21.70
N SER A 92 -1.98 2.95 -20.72
CA SER A 92 -1.44 4.16 -20.10
C SER A 92 -1.76 4.26 -18.60
N PRO A 93 -0.93 4.96 -17.80
CA PRO A 93 0.36 5.58 -18.16
C PRO A 93 1.42 4.53 -18.49
N GLN A 94 2.55 4.91 -19.13
CA GLN A 94 3.62 3.93 -19.42
C GLN A 94 4.58 3.72 -18.25
N ILE A 95 4.71 4.69 -17.34
CA ILE A 95 5.62 4.60 -16.19
C ILE A 95 4.86 4.95 -14.92
N ILE A 96 4.95 4.06 -13.93
CA ILE A 96 4.43 4.26 -12.58
C ILE A 96 5.57 4.04 -11.60
N ASN A 97 5.72 4.93 -10.63
CA ASN A 97 6.68 4.81 -9.54
C ASN A 97 5.92 4.70 -8.22
N LEU A 98 6.18 3.61 -7.50
CA LEU A 98 5.57 3.29 -6.22
C LEU A 98 6.64 3.30 -5.13
N GLN A 99 6.29 3.87 -3.97
CA GLN A 99 6.98 3.59 -2.72
C GLN A 99 6.04 2.80 -1.83
N LEU A 100 6.41 1.58 -1.45
CA LEU A 100 5.54 0.67 -0.73
C LEU A 100 6.04 0.41 0.69
N ARG A 101 5.08 0.42 1.61
CA ARG A 101 5.24 -0.10 2.97
C ARG A 101 4.58 -1.47 3.07
N VAL A 102 5.14 -2.32 3.91
CA VAL A 102 4.62 -3.68 4.11
C VAL A 102 3.17 -3.62 4.60
N ASN A 103 2.29 -4.40 3.96
CA ASN A 103 0.86 -4.51 4.26
C ASN A 103 0.08 -3.18 4.16
N GLU A 104 0.59 -2.21 3.41
CA GLU A 104 -0.08 -0.95 3.10
C GLU A 104 -0.29 -0.87 1.58
N PRO A 105 -1.43 -1.39 1.05
CA PRO A 105 -1.66 -1.46 -0.38
C PRO A 105 -1.87 -0.08 -0.98
N LEU A 106 -1.30 0.14 -2.17
CA LEU A 106 -1.53 1.31 -3.00
C LEU A 106 -2.42 0.94 -4.19
N TYR A 107 -3.23 1.91 -4.62
CA TYR A 107 -4.17 1.75 -5.72
C TYR A 107 -3.91 2.81 -6.79
N PHE A 108 -3.86 2.41 -8.05
CA PHE A 108 -3.78 3.32 -9.19
C PHE A 108 -4.65 2.82 -10.34
N VAL A 109 -4.95 3.71 -11.28
CA VAL A 109 -5.76 3.40 -12.46
C VAL A 109 -4.85 3.22 -13.66
N ILE A 110 -5.06 2.15 -14.42
CA ILE A 110 -4.54 2.03 -15.78
C ILE A 110 -5.70 2.06 -16.76
N HIS A 111 -5.44 2.67 -17.91
CA HIS A 111 -6.38 2.80 -19.00
C HIS A 111 -6.01 1.83 -20.12
N PHE A 112 -7.01 1.18 -20.70
CA PHE A 112 -6.85 0.38 -21.91
C PHE A 112 -7.75 0.92 -23.02
N ASP A 113 -7.14 1.31 -24.14
CA ASP A 113 -7.83 1.80 -25.33
C ASP A 113 -7.91 0.71 -26.40
N LYS A 114 -9.14 0.23 -26.64
CA LYS A 114 -9.42 -0.75 -27.68
C LYS A 114 -9.16 -0.17 -29.07
N ALA A 115 -8.71 -1.01 -30.00
CA ALA A 115 -8.65 -0.61 -31.41
C ALA A 115 -10.07 -0.35 -31.96
N ALA A 116 -10.18 0.52 -32.97
CA ALA A 116 -11.49 0.98 -33.46
C ALA A 116 -12.42 -0.13 -34.00
N ASN A 117 -11.84 -1.27 -34.41
CA ASN A 117 -12.53 -2.45 -34.93
C ASN A 117 -12.54 -3.63 -33.94
N ASP A 118 -11.98 -3.44 -32.75
CA ASP A 118 -11.88 -4.49 -31.75
C ASP A 118 -13.21 -4.61 -31.00
N THR A 119 -13.96 -5.65 -31.35
CA THR A 119 -15.21 -6.02 -30.69
C THR A 119 -14.98 -7.00 -29.55
N ASP A 120 -13.73 -7.34 -29.23
CA ASP A 120 -13.45 -8.25 -28.13
C ASP A 120 -13.90 -7.63 -26.80
N ILE A 121 -14.58 -8.48 -26.04
CA ILE A 121 -15.17 -8.17 -24.75
C ILE A 121 -14.30 -8.77 -23.64
N SER A 122 -13.15 -9.40 -23.96
CA SER A 122 -12.21 -9.92 -22.95
C SER A 122 -10.81 -9.34 -23.12
N ILE A 123 -10.51 -8.28 -22.39
CA ILE A 123 -9.13 -7.86 -22.15
C ILE A 123 -8.65 -8.57 -20.89
N VAL A 124 -7.46 -9.19 -20.94
CA VAL A 124 -6.79 -9.82 -19.80
C VAL A 124 -5.47 -9.10 -19.52
N LEU A 125 -5.27 -8.69 -18.27
CA LEU A 125 -4.02 -8.13 -17.76
C LEU A 125 -3.23 -9.17 -16.97
N ASN A 126 -1.92 -9.16 -17.18
CA ASN A 126 -0.93 -9.98 -16.49
C ASN A 126 0.25 -9.10 -16.03
N ASP A 127 1.03 -9.62 -15.09
CA ASP A 127 2.31 -9.03 -14.69
C ASP A 127 3.39 -10.09 -14.45
N ASN A 128 4.62 -9.60 -14.31
CA ASN A 128 5.80 -10.36 -13.92
C ASN A 128 6.37 -9.86 -12.59
N SER A 129 5.51 -9.50 -11.64
CA SER A 129 5.93 -9.02 -10.32
C SER A 129 6.68 -10.09 -9.52
N SER A 130 7.47 -9.64 -8.54
CA SER A 130 8.21 -10.52 -7.66
C SER A 130 7.28 -11.19 -6.63
N PRO A 131 7.68 -12.30 -6.00
CA PRO A 131 6.85 -12.97 -4.99
C PRO A 131 6.63 -12.15 -3.71
N TYR A 132 7.31 -11.02 -3.54
CA TYR A 132 7.09 -10.11 -2.41
C TYR A 132 5.92 -9.15 -2.65
N LEU A 133 5.47 -9.03 -3.90
CA LEU A 133 4.39 -8.15 -4.32
C LEU A 133 3.13 -8.97 -4.58
N SER A 134 2.00 -8.48 -4.10
CA SER A 134 0.68 -8.93 -4.51
C SER A 134 0.08 -7.87 -5.42
N VAL A 135 -0.21 -8.26 -6.65
CA VAL A 135 -0.85 -7.40 -7.67
C VAL A 135 -2.24 -7.95 -7.95
N GLU A 136 -3.26 -7.09 -7.80
CA GLU A 136 -4.65 -7.44 -8.04
C GLU A 136 -5.29 -6.43 -8.99
N TYR A 137 -5.99 -6.93 -10.00
CA TYR A 137 -6.68 -6.13 -11.00
C TYR A 137 -8.18 -6.12 -10.72
N ILE A 138 -8.70 -4.93 -10.44
CA ILE A 138 -10.10 -4.69 -10.15
C ILE A 138 -10.69 -3.91 -11.30
N SER A 139 -11.77 -4.40 -11.88
CA SER A 139 -12.40 -3.77 -13.02
C SER A 139 -13.92 -3.81 -12.92
N LYS A 140 -14.59 -3.00 -13.73
CA LYS A 140 -16.05 -3.01 -13.83
C LYS A 140 -16.48 -4.01 -14.90
N CYS A 141 -17.54 -4.77 -14.62
CA CYS A 141 -18.08 -5.79 -15.52
C CYS A 141 -19.45 -5.40 -16.08
N LEU A 142 -19.79 -5.93 -17.26
CA LEU A 142 -21.16 -5.97 -17.81
C LEU A 142 -22.05 -6.79 -16.88
N GLY A 143 -22.76 -6.12 -15.98
CA GLY A 143 -23.87 -6.70 -15.24
C GLY A 143 -25.09 -6.86 -16.15
N SER A 144 -25.74 -8.02 -16.10
CA SER A 144 -27.10 -8.17 -16.64
C SER A 144 -28.03 -7.25 -15.86
N TYR A 145 -28.96 -6.61 -16.58
CA TYR A 145 -29.91 -5.59 -16.13
C TYR A 145 -30.30 -5.73 -14.64
N VAL A 146 -30.11 -4.63 -13.88
CA VAL A 146 -30.40 -4.45 -12.44
C VAL A 146 -29.27 -4.86 -11.46
N GLU A 147 -28.14 -4.15 -11.48
CA GLU A 147 -27.37 -3.71 -10.29
C GLU A 147 -26.15 -2.88 -10.72
N THR A 148 -26.06 -1.62 -10.26
CA THR A 148 -25.18 -0.61 -10.88
C THR A 148 -23.70 -0.64 -10.46
N ASN A 149 -23.25 -1.61 -9.65
CA ASN A 149 -21.89 -1.61 -9.07
C ASN A 149 -21.26 -3.03 -8.98
N VAL A 150 -21.28 -3.82 -10.05
CA VAL A 150 -20.60 -5.13 -10.09
C VAL A 150 -19.15 -4.95 -10.53
N TYR A 151 -18.21 -5.23 -9.62
CA TYR A 151 -16.77 -5.27 -9.90
C TYR A 151 -16.31 -6.71 -10.06
N CYS A 152 -15.50 -6.97 -11.08
CA CYS A 152 -14.83 -8.24 -11.26
C CYS A 152 -13.36 -8.12 -10.85
N THR A 153 -12.95 -9.07 -10.03
CA THR A 153 -11.57 -9.52 -9.96
C THR A 153 -11.35 -10.57 -11.07
N ASN A 154 -10.09 -10.85 -11.42
CA ASN A 154 -9.65 -11.84 -12.44
C ASN A 154 -9.36 -11.31 -13.84
N SER A 155 -8.90 -10.06 -13.95
CA SER A 155 -8.31 -9.51 -15.18
C SER A 155 -9.23 -9.41 -16.41
N ILE A 156 -10.46 -9.91 -16.41
CA ILE A 156 -11.38 -9.94 -17.59
C ILE A 156 -12.40 -8.81 -17.50
N VAL A 157 -12.41 -7.92 -18.50
CA VAL A 157 -13.37 -6.79 -18.59
C VAL A 157 -14.36 -6.98 -19.71
N LEU A 158 -15.59 -7.30 -19.33
CA LEU A 158 -16.72 -7.25 -20.24
C LEU A 158 -17.29 -5.82 -20.26
N GLU A 159 -16.77 -4.92 -21.10
CA GLU A 159 -17.38 -3.60 -21.34
C GLU A 159 -17.43 -3.26 -22.82
N ALA A 160 -18.54 -2.63 -23.26
CA ALA A 160 -18.69 -2.11 -24.61
C ALA A 160 -17.89 -0.80 -24.84
N SER A 161 -17.34 -0.21 -23.78
CA SER A 161 -16.55 1.02 -23.88
C SER A 161 -15.26 0.78 -24.67
N ARG A 162 -14.87 1.80 -25.45
CA ARG A 162 -13.56 1.84 -26.12
C ARG A 162 -12.43 2.11 -25.11
N HIS A 163 -12.74 2.88 -24.08
CA HIS A 163 -11.81 3.27 -23.01
C HIS A 163 -12.17 2.46 -21.77
N LEU A 164 -11.30 1.54 -21.38
CA LEU A 164 -11.47 0.70 -20.20
C LEU A 164 -10.61 1.22 -19.05
N HIS A 165 -11.08 1.01 -17.83
CA HIS A 165 -10.40 1.42 -16.61
C HIS A 165 -10.18 0.21 -15.70
N PHE A 166 -8.95 0.03 -15.24
CA PHE A 166 -8.60 -0.99 -14.25
C PHE A 166 -8.00 -0.32 -13.03
N ASN A 167 -8.59 -0.57 -11.87
CA ASN A 167 -7.99 -0.25 -10.58
C ASN A 167 -7.00 -1.36 -10.23
N VAL A 168 -5.72 -1.04 -10.21
CA VAL A 168 -4.65 -1.96 -9.83
C VAL A 168 -4.33 -1.73 -8.37
N LYS A 169 -4.44 -2.78 -7.57
CA LYS A 169 -3.98 -2.82 -6.19
C LYS A 169 -2.60 -3.47 -6.16
N VAL A 170 -1.62 -2.79 -5.57
CA VAL A 170 -0.27 -3.34 -5.34
C VAL A 170 0.05 -3.29 -3.86
N GLU A 171 0.42 -4.44 -3.31
CA GLU A 171 0.73 -4.61 -1.89
C GLU A 171 2.10 -5.28 -1.72
N LEU A 172 2.95 -4.69 -0.87
CA LEU A 172 4.17 -5.36 -0.42
C LEU A 172 3.82 -6.29 0.74
N THR A 173 3.79 -7.60 0.52
CA THR A 173 3.39 -8.58 1.54
C THR A 173 4.51 -8.88 2.52
N LYS A 174 5.77 -8.74 2.07
CA LYS A 174 6.95 -8.97 2.89
C LYS A 174 8.13 -8.16 2.36
N CYS A 175 9.03 -7.78 3.26
CA CYS A 175 10.29 -7.19 2.87
C CYS A 175 11.18 -8.17 2.09
N PRO A 176 11.78 -7.74 0.96
CA PRO A 176 12.82 -8.50 0.28
C PRO A 176 14.02 -8.78 1.20
N ASN A 177 14.71 -9.90 0.97
CA ASN A 177 15.84 -10.30 1.83
C ASN A 177 17.11 -9.49 1.51
N GLY A 178 17.25 -9.00 0.28
CA GLY A 178 18.42 -8.24 -0.18
C GLY A 178 18.20 -6.73 -0.18
N TYR A 179 19.18 -5.96 0.29
CA TYR A 179 19.15 -4.50 0.22
C TYR A 179 18.96 -3.97 -1.22
N LYS A 180 19.56 -4.62 -2.23
CA LYS A 180 19.39 -4.24 -3.65
C LYS A 180 17.99 -4.58 -4.18
N GLU A 181 17.36 -5.61 -3.63
CA GLU A 181 16.00 -6.03 -3.98
C GLU A 181 14.93 -5.07 -3.43
N ARG A 182 15.32 -4.04 -2.66
CA ARG A 182 14.42 -2.95 -2.28
C ARG A 182 13.91 -2.17 -3.47
N TYR A 183 14.69 -2.14 -4.56
CA TYR A 183 14.32 -1.58 -5.84
C TYR A 183 13.92 -2.71 -6.76
N GLN A 184 12.68 -2.69 -7.19
CA GLN A 184 12.10 -3.73 -8.05
C GLN A 184 11.47 -3.05 -9.26
N LYS A 185 11.44 -3.77 -10.38
CA LYS A 185 10.73 -3.34 -11.57
C LYS A 185 9.93 -4.52 -12.08
N PHE A 186 8.67 -4.28 -12.39
CA PHE A 186 7.82 -5.24 -13.08
C PHE A 186 7.01 -4.53 -14.16
N GLN A 187 6.36 -5.31 -15.00
CA GLN A 187 5.57 -4.82 -16.12
C GLN A 187 4.15 -5.37 -16.02
N ILE A 188 3.17 -4.52 -16.29
CA ILE A 188 1.78 -4.92 -16.51
C ILE A 188 1.54 -4.92 -18.02
N PHE A 189 1.01 -6.01 -18.54
CA PHE A 189 0.83 -6.21 -19.98
C PHE A 189 -0.44 -7.00 -20.29
N SER A 190 -0.89 -6.89 -21.55
CA SER A 190 -1.98 -7.69 -22.09
C SER A 190 -1.50 -8.39 -23.35
N GLU A 191 -1.98 -9.60 -23.61
CA GLU A 191 -1.72 -10.29 -24.89
C GLU A 191 -2.26 -9.50 -26.09
N ASN A 192 -3.28 -8.67 -25.85
CA ASN A 192 -3.92 -7.82 -26.86
C ASN A 192 -3.22 -6.46 -27.04
N SER A 193 -2.07 -6.23 -26.40
CA SER A 193 -1.29 -4.99 -26.52
C SER A 193 0.19 -5.29 -26.75
N THR A 194 0.81 -4.55 -27.66
CA THR A 194 2.28 -4.59 -27.87
C THR A 194 3.06 -3.71 -26.89
N LYS A 195 2.35 -2.89 -26.10
CA LYS A 195 2.90 -2.01 -25.08
C LYS A 195 2.56 -2.54 -23.69
N SER A 196 3.43 -2.23 -22.73
CA SER A 196 3.28 -2.54 -21.31
C SER A 196 3.37 -1.27 -20.47
N VAL A 197 2.91 -1.35 -19.23
CA VAL A 197 3.13 -0.35 -18.19
C VAL A 197 4.32 -0.80 -17.35
N ASP A 198 5.37 0.02 -17.29
CA ASP A 198 6.53 -0.20 -16.43
C ASP A 198 6.23 0.32 -15.02
N VAL A 199 6.31 -0.55 -14.03
CA VAL A 199 6.10 -0.20 -12.62
C VAL A 199 7.42 -0.32 -11.87
N ASN A 200 7.95 0.81 -11.42
CA ASN A 200 9.12 0.89 -10.56
C ASN A 200 8.67 0.92 -9.10
N VAL A 201 9.28 0.09 -8.26
CA VAL A 201 8.92 -0.06 -6.86
C VAL A 201 10.14 0.15 -5.97
N GLU A 202 10.02 1.05 -4.99
CA GLU A 202 10.94 1.18 -3.87
C GLU A 202 10.22 0.74 -2.58
N THR A 203 10.88 -0.05 -1.73
CA THR A 203 10.28 -0.58 -0.50
C THR A 203 10.86 0.04 0.78
N PHE A 204 9.98 0.37 1.72
CA PHE A 204 10.36 0.87 3.05
C PHE A 204 10.66 -0.28 4.01
N CYS A 205 11.79 -0.95 3.79
CA CYS A 205 12.20 -2.12 4.56
C CYS A 205 13.40 -1.90 5.49
N THR A 206 14.00 -0.71 5.43
CA THR A 206 15.14 -0.29 6.26
C THR A 206 14.79 0.99 7.00
N CYS A 207 15.13 1.05 8.27
CA CYS A 207 15.02 2.28 9.04
C CYS A 207 16.33 3.08 8.96
N PRO A 208 16.30 4.35 8.52
CA PRO A 208 17.49 5.21 8.50
C PRO A 208 18.11 5.40 9.90
N CYS A 209 17.27 5.47 10.94
CA CYS A 209 17.69 5.69 12.33
C CYS A 209 18.55 4.54 12.90
N GLU A 210 18.38 3.31 12.38
CA GLU A 210 19.17 2.13 12.77
C GLU A 210 20.44 1.95 11.93
N ASN A 211 20.54 2.67 10.82
CA ASN A 211 21.70 2.63 9.93
C ASN A 211 22.20 4.05 9.61
N PRO A 212 22.70 4.81 10.60
CA PRO A 212 23.17 6.18 10.38
C PRO A 212 24.33 6.26 9.36
N GLY A 213 25.15 5.21 9.23
CA GLY A 213 26.22 5.12 8.22
C GLY A 213 25.72 4.96 6.78
N PHE A 214 24.45 4.58 6.58
CA PHE A 214 23.85 4.42 5.26
C PHE A 214 23.65 5.77 4.54
N LEU A 215 23.37 6.84 5.31
CA LEU A 215 23.19 8.20 4.78
C LEU A 215 24.48 8.78 4.16
N VAL A 216 25.67 8.29 4.56
CA VAL A 216 26.96 8.77 4.01
C VAL A 216 27.20 8.29 2.56
N THR A 217 26.66 7.13 2.19
CA THR A 217 26.89 6.56 0.83
C THR A 217 25.95 7.10 -0.23
N VAL A 218 24.73 7.53 0.15
CA VAL A 218 23.77 8.15 -0.77
C VAL A 218 24.17 9.60 -1.07
N VAL A 219 24.67 10.34 -0.08
CA VAL A 219 25.16 11.72 -0.25
C VAL A 219 26.37 11.79 -1.20
N ASN A 220 27.23 10.77 -1.22
CA ASN A 220 28.40 10.76 -2.11
C ASN A 220 28.09 10.41 -3.58
N LYS A 221 26.89 9.90 -3.90
CA LYS A 221 26.43 9.66 -5.28
C LYS A 221 25.50 10.75 -5.82
N GLY A 222 24.96 11.61 -4.97
CA GLY A 222 24.03 12.70 -5.32
C GLY A 222 24.59 14.10 -5.11
N ARG A 223 25.92 14.30 -5.10
CA ARG A 223 26.54 15.62 -4.85
C ARG A 223 26.45 16.55 -6.06
N HIS A 224 25.24 16.90 -6.45
CA HIS A 224 24.90 18.22 -6.97
C HIS A 224 23.47 18.52 -6.50
N SER A 225 23.38 19.46 -5.54
CA SER A 225 22.17 20.07 -4.98
C SER A 225 21.69 19.55 -3.60
N SER A 226 22.14 20.31 -2.59
CA SER A 226 21.39 20.72 -1.39
C SER A 226 21.45 19.90 -0.10
N GLN A 227 22.31 20.43 0.78
CA GLN A 227 22.17 20.64 2.24
C GLN A 227 22.33 19.49 3.23
N MET A 228 23.13 19.83 4.25
CA MET A 228 23.70 19.01 5.31
C MET A 228 22.75 18.90 6.51
N VAL A 229 22.81 17.78 7.23
CA VAL A 229 22.46 17.75 8.66
C VAL A 229 23.56 16.98 9.40
N TYR A 230 24.13 17.65 10.42
CA TYR A 230 25.26 17.19 11.22
C TYR A 230 24.84 16.14 12.24
N ALA A 231 25.67 15.10 12.39
CA ALA A 231 25.75 14.33 13.63
C ALA A 231 26.48 15.16 14.70
N SER A 232 25.92 15.25 15.90
CA SER A 232 26.60 15.82 17.07
C SER A 232 26.72 14.75 18.16
N LEU A 233 27.84 14.83 18.86
CA LEU A 233 28.51 13.88 19.75
C LEU A 233 27.69 13.41 20.97
#